data_AF-A0A941RLD2-F1
#
_entry.id   AF-A0A941RLD2-F1
#
_cell.length_a   1.000
_cell.length_b   1.000
_cell.length_c   1.000
_cell.angle_alpha   90.00
_cell.angle_beta   90.00
_cell.angle_gamma   90.00
#
_symmetry.space_group_name_H-M   'P 1'
#
loop_
_entity.id
_entity.type
_entity.pdbx_description
1 polymer ?
#
loop_
_entity_poly.entity_id
_entity_poly.type
_entity_poly.pdbx_seq_one_letter_code
_entity_poly.pdbx_strand_id
1 'polypeptide(L)' 'MANPLLAPLLGWFGKLSFPRLFVLTAVLFLVDLLIPDFIPFVDEILLGLGTLLLARWKKPDDTGKPPIAGESHRP' A
#
# COMPACT_ATOMS: atom_id res chain seq x y z
N MET A 1 2.37 -6.04 18.66
CA MET A 1 1.15 -5.58 19.38
C MET A 1 0.71 -4.29 18.71
N ALA A 2 -0.53 -4.19 18.23
CA ALA A 2 -0.98 -2.98 17.53
C ALA A 2 -1.07 -1.82 18.53
N ASN A 3 -0.06 -0.94 18.52
CA ASN A 3 -0.04 0.23 19.39
C ASN A 3 -1.11 1.22 18.88
N PRO A 4 -2.15 1.57 19.67
CA PRO A 4 -3.27 2.39 19.21
C PRO A 4 -2.86 3.80 18.72
N LEU A 5 -1.63 4.23 19.02
CA LEU A 5 -1.06 5.50 18.57
C LEU A 5 -0.62 5.49 17.09
N LEU A 6 -0.27 4.33 16.53
CA LEU A 6 0.17 4.20 15.12
C LEU A 6 -1.01 4.09 14.15
N ALA A 7 -2.19 3.71 14.63
CA ALA A 7 -3.40 3.56 13.82
C ALA A 7 -3.84 4.84 13.08
N PRO A 8 -3.93 6.03 13.73
CA PRO A 8 -4.27 7.26 13.02
C PRO A 8 -3.20 7.68 12.00
N LEU A 9 -1.92 7.40 12.30
CA LEU A 9 -0.79 7.69 11.41
C LEU A 9 -0.84 6.83 10.14
N LEU A 10 -1.08 5.52 10.28
CA LEU A 10 -1.27 4.60 9.16
C LEU A 10 -2.51 4.94 8.32
N GLY A 11 -3.60 5.38 8.96
CA GLY A 11 -4.80 5.85 8.26
C GLY A 11 -4.54 7.09 7.41
N TRP A 12 -3.63 7.98 7.86
CA TRP A 12 -3.17 9.12 7.08
C TRP A 12 -2.27 8.70 5.92
N PHE A 13 -1.31 7.78 6.14
CA PHE A 13 -0.48 7.21 5.08
C PHE A 13 -1.34 6.51 4.01
N GLY A 14 -2.41 5.81 4.41
CA GLY A 14 -3.40 5.19 3.51
C GLY A 14 -4.02 6.13 2.47
N LYS A 15 -4.06 7.44 2.74
CA LYS A 15 -4.64 8.45 1.85
C LYS A 15 -3.64 8.99 0.81
N LEU A 16 -2.33 8.82 0.98
CA LEU A 16 -1.33 9.26 -0.01
C LEU A 16 -1.49 8.49 -1.32
N SER A 17 -1.11 9.01 -2.49
CA SER A 17 -1.11 8.24 -3.76
C SER A 17 -0.01 7.16 -3.79
N PHE A 18 -0.19 6.07 -4.56
CA PHE A 18 0.76 4.95 -4.64
C PHE A 18 2.24 5.34 -4.81
N PRO A 19 2.62 6.28 -5.70
CA PRO A 19 4.03 6.66 -5.88
C PRO A 19 4.63 7.36 -4.65
N ARG A 20 3.82 8.18 -3.96
CA ARG A 20 4.25 8.91 -2.77
C ARG A 20 4.44 7.98 -1.59
N LEU A 21 3.56 6.97 -1.49
CA LEU A 21 3.66 5.95 -0.46
C LEU A 21 4.96 5.15 -0.64
N PHE A 22 5.27 4.73 -1.87
CA PHE A 22 6.50 4.00 -2.19
C PHE A 22 7.75 4.78 -1.80
N VAL A 23 7.84 6.06 -2.19
CA VAL A 23 8.98 6.92 -1.85
C VAL A 23 9.11 7.06 -0.34
N LEU A 24 8.00 7.28 0.37
CA LEU A 24 8.01 7.41 1.82
C LEU A 24 8.53 6.13 2.50
N THR A 25 8.02 4.97 2.09
CA THR A 25 8.48 3.66 2.58
C THR A 25 9.96 3.45 2.30
N ALA A 26 10.41 3.75 1.08
CA ALA A 26 11.81 3.57 0.67
C ALA A 26 12.77 4.50 1.46
N VAL A 27 12.38 5.75 1.68
CA VAL A 27 13.16 6.70 2.49
C VAL A 27 13.24 6.23 3.94
N LEU A 28 12.12 5.85 4.55
CA LEU A 28 12.13 5.32 5.91
C LEU A 28 13.03 4.08 6.01
N PHE A 29 12.98 3.18 5.03
CA PHE A 29 13.77 1.96 5.01
C PHE A 29 15.28 2.24 4.89
N LEU A 30 15.66 3.18 4.04
CA LEU A 30 17.05 3.59 3.88
C LEU A 30 17.58 4.28 5.14
N VAL A 31 16.78 5.14 5.77
CA VAL A 31 17.14 5.82 7.02
C VAL A 31 17.33 4.81 8.14
N ASP A 32 16.42 3.84 8.25
CA ASP A 32 16.49 2.76 9.23
C ASP A 32 17.73 1.88 9.05
N LEU A 33 18.09 1.55 7.81
CA LEU A 33 19.31 0.79 7.50
C LEU A 33 20.60 1.56 7.82
N LEU A 34 20.60 2.89 7.64
CA LEU A 34 21.77 3.74 7.89
C LEU A 34 21.93 4.12 9.37
N ILE A 35 20.83 4.18 10.10
CA ILE A 35 20.78 4.63 11.49
C ILE A 35 20.03 3.57 12.32
N PRO A 36 20.61 2.36 12.50
CA PRO A 36 19.98 1.33 13.31
C PRO A 36 19.85 1.80 14.77
N ASP A 37 18.72 1.47 15.40
CA ASP A 37 18.42 1.61 16.84
C ASP A 37 18.14 3.01 17.44
N PHE A 38 17.91 4.06 16.64
CA PHE A 38 17.59 5.39 17.22
C PHE A 38 16.11 5.66 17.47
N ILE A 39 15.21 4.97 16.77
CA ILE A 39 13.79 5.30 16.79
C ILE A 39 13.00 4.04 17.11
N PRO A 40 12.43 3.90 18.32
CA PRO A 40 11.55 2.80 18.63
C PRO A 40 10.33 2.84 17.69
N PHE A 41 9.84 1.67 17.28
CA PHE A 41 8.67 1.47 16.41
C PHE A 41 8.85 1.70 14.91
N VAL A 42 10.07 1.92 14.42
CA VAL A 42 10.32 2.06 12.97
C VAL A 42 10.01 0.78 12.23
N ASP A 43 10.40 -0.37 12.78
CA ASP A 43 10.14 -1.68 12.18
C ASP A 43 8.64 -1.92 11.95
N GLU A 44 7.76 -1.55 12.90
CA GLU A 44 6.31 -1.65 12.72
C GLU A 44 5.75 -0.69 11.66
N ILE A 45 6.29 0.53 11.57
CA ILE A 45 5.89 1.50 10.55
C ILE A 45 6.32 1.02 9.18
N LEU A 46 7.54 0.49 9.05
CA LEU A 46 8.06 -0.10 7.82
C LEU A 46 7.23 -1.29 7.37
N LEU A 47 6.88 -2.20 8.28
CA LEU A 47 5.98 -3.31 8.01
C LEU A 47 4.58 -2.84 7.58
N GLY A 48 4.02 -1.85 8.27
CA GLY A 48 2.71 -1.26 7.93
C GLY A 48 2.70 -0.58 6.56
N LEU A 49 3.73 0.21 6.27
CA LEU A 49 3.93 0.89 4.99
C LEU A 49 4.20 -0.11 3.85
N GLY A 50 4.99 -1.15 4.10
CA GLY A 50 5.25 -2.23 3.15
C GLY A 50 3.98 -3.02 2.80
N THR A 51 3.15 -3.31 3.79
CA THR A 51 1.84 -3.97 3.58
C THR A 51 0.90 -3.11 2.74
N LEU A 52 0.83 -1.80 3.04
CA LEU A 52 0.00 -0.85 2.31
C LEU A 52 0.50 -0.65 0.86
N LEU A 53 1.80 -0.71 0.64
CA LEU A 53 2.40 -0.70 -0.68
C LEU A 53 2.02 -1.98 -1.46
N LEU A 54 2.17 -3.15 -0.84
CA LEU A 54 1.82 -4.44 -1.45
C LEU A 54 0.33 -4.51 -1.81
N ALA A 55 -0.54 -4.02 -0.93
CA ALA A 55 -1.99 -3.94 -1.16
C ALA A 55 -2.36 -3.08 -2.39
N ARG A 56 -1.53 -2.10 -2.75
CA ARG A 56 -1.74 -1.23 -3.91
C ARG A 56 -1.01 -1.68 -5.18
N TRP A 57 -0.14 -2.69 -5.08
CA TRP A 57 0.62 -3.18 -6.22
C TRP A 57 -0.26 -3.83 -7.29
N LYS A 58 -1.51 -4.17 -6.95
CA LYS A 58 -2.42 -4.80 -7.89
C LYS A 58 -2.99 -3.78 -8.89
N LYS A 59 -2.46 -3.82 -10.11
CA LYS A 59 -3.16 -3.36 -11.31
C LYS A 59 -4.45 -4.20 -11.43
N PRO A 60 -5.64 -3.60 -11.54
CA PRO A 60 -6.74 -4.31 -12.17
C PRO A 60 -6.24 -4.68 -13.55
N ASP A 61 -6.15 -5.97 -13.84
CA ASP A 61 -6.12 -6.39 -15.23
C ASP A 61 -7.33 -5.74 -15.87
N ASP A 62 -7.07 -4.98 -16.92
CA ASP A 62 -8.06 -4.47 -17.83
C ASP A 62 -8.66 -5.65 -18.57
N THR A 63 -9.42 -6.48 -17.86
CA THR A 63 -10.49 -7.24 -18.47
C THR A 63 -11.65 -6.29 -18.69
N GLY A 64 -11.41 -5.27 -19.52
CA GLY A 64 -12.39 -4.64 -20.41
C GLY A 64 -12.95 -5.66 -21.42
N LYS A 65 -13.27 -6.87 -20.95
CA LYS A 65 -14.16 -7.77 -21.65
C LYS A 65 -15.54 -7.40 -21.13
N PRO A 66 -16.33 -6.57 -21.84
CA PRO A 66 -17.75 -6.51 -21.53
C PRO A 66 -18.25 -7.96 -21.45
N PRO A 67 -19.11 -8.30 -20.47
CA PRO A 67 -19.79 -9.59 -20.50
C PRO A 67 -20.34 -9.69 -21.91
N ILE A 68 -19.86 -10.69 -22.67
CA ILE A 68 -20.31 -11.01 -24.02
C ILE A 68 -21.81 -10.77 -24.01
N ALA A 69 -22.22 -9.64 -24.61
CA ALA A 69 -23.60 -9.31 -24.79
C ALA A 69 -24.03 -10.40 -25.76
N GLY A 70 -24.55 -11.49 -25.18
CA GLY A 70 -25.19 -12.54 -25.92
C GLY A 70 -26.37 -11.87 -26.56
N GLU A 71 -26.14 -11.37 -27.76
CA GLU A 71 -27.17 -11.15 -28.75
C GLU A 71 -27.82 -12.51 -28.96
N SER A 72 -28.78 -12.84 -28.09
CA SER A 72 -29.82 -13.80 -28.37
C SER A 72 -30.79 -13.18 -29.37
N HIS A 73 -30.25 -12.79 -30.53
CA HIS A 73 -31.04 -12.57 -31.72
C HIS A 73 -31.27 -13.92 -32.37
N ARG A 74 -32.39 -14.53 -31.96
CA ARG A 74 -33.47 -15.13 -32.77
C ARG A 74 -33.10 -15.96 -34.03
N PRO A 75 -33.90 -16.99 -34.33
CA PRO A 75 -35.22 -16.76 -34.95
C PRO A 75 -36.41 -16.83 -33.98
#